data_AF-A0A920HWZ8-F1
#
_entry.id   AF-A0A920HWZ8-F1
#
_cell.length_a   1.000
_cell.length_b   1.000
_cell.length_c   1.000
_cell.angle_alpha   90.00
_cell.angle_beta   90.00
_cell.angle_gamma   90.00
#
_symmetry.space_group_name_H-M   'P 1'
#
loop_
_entity.id
_entity.type
_entity.pdbx_description
1 polymer ?
#
loop_
_entity_poly.entity_id
_entity_poly.type
_entity_poly.pdbx_seq_one_letter_code
_entity_poly.pdbx_strand_id
1 'polypeptide(L)'
;MLIFNKYFLSFLIFIILFSSCKKDDPVYSINQIQANAYNANKTKLKSPSQFISILYANLFQKALSANELVEITRCIESVGDKELVHEVVISNFMNRNGVTLPSDSLMRADLEAFIEETYRRFYVRDITAAEREFFINFFNANPDVSAEMVYTAFSLSNEYQFY
;
A
#
# COMPACT_ATOMS: atom_id res chain seq x y z
N MET A 1 -11.06 -79.12 11.59
CA MET A 1 -11.64 -77.77 11.36
C MET A 1 -10.98 -76.73 12.28
N LEU A 2 -9.64 -76.65 12.35
CA LEU A 2 -8.92 -75.66 13.17
C LEU A 2 -7.84 -74.90 12.38
N ILE A 3 -7.46 -75.41 11.20
CA ILE A 3 -6.43 -74.82 10.34
C ILE A 3 -6.99 -73.66 9.52
N PHE A 4 -8.24 -73.76 9.02
CA PHE A 4 -8.92 -72.70 8.26
C PHE A 4 -9.11 -71.42 9.09
N ASN A 5 -9.27 -71.55 10.42
CA ASN A 5 -9.50 -70.43 11.33
C ASN A 5 -8.21 -69.60 11.59
N LYS A 6 -7.03 -70.23 11.55
CA LYS A 6 -5.74 -69.53 11.69
C LYS A 6 -5.40 -68.68 10.47
N TYR A 7 -5.71 -69.17 9.26
CA TYR A 7 -5.51 -68.38 8.03
C TYR A 7 -6.52 -67.25 7.89
N PHE A 8 -7.76 -67.46 8.34
CA PHE A 8 -8.78 -66.41 8.37
C PHE A 8 -8.41 -65.28 9.34
N LEU A 9 -7.90 -65.61 10.53
CA LEU A 9 -7.44 -64.61 11.50
C LEU A 9 -6.21 -63.85 11.01
N SER A 10 -5.27 -64.52 10.34
CA SER A 10 -4.10 -63.89 9.72
C SER A 10 -4.48 -62.94 8.57
N PHE A 11 -5.47 -63.32 7.76
CA PHE A 11 -6.01 -62.49 6.69
C PHE A 11 -6.72 -61.24 7.22
N LEU A 12 -7.47 -61.38 8.33
CA LEU A 12 -8.14 -60.24 8.98
C LEU A 12 -7.14 -59.24 9.58
N ILE A 13 -6.05 -59.73 10.19
CA ILE A 13 -4.96 -58.89 10.71
C ILE A 13 -4.23 -58.15 9.58
N PHE A 14 -4.06 -58.79 8.42
CA PHE A 14 -3.43 -58.16 7.25
C PHE A 14 -4.27 -57.00 6.70
N ILE A 15 -5.60 -57.10 6.71
CA ILE A 15 -6.51 -56.04 6.26
C ILE A 15 -6.45 -54.80 7.16
N ILE A 16 -6.26 -54.99 8.47
CA ILE A 16 -6.18 -53.88 9.43
C ILE A 16 -4.88 -53.07 9.25
N LEU A 17 -3.80 -53.70 8.77
CA LEU A 17 -2.51 -53.03 8.53
C LEU A 17 -2.51 -52.08 7.31
N PHE A 18 -3.52 -52.13 6.44
CA PHE A 18 -3.66 -51.20 5.31
C PHE A 18 -4.53 -49.98 5.59
N SER A 19 -5.15 -49.89 6.77
CA SER A 19 -5.84 -48.66 7.21
C SER A 19 -4.84 -47.65 7.78
N SER A 20 -3.97 -47.14 6.91
CA SER A 20 -3.12 -46.00 7.25
C SER A 20 -3.97 -44.72 7.19
N CYS A 21 -4.06 -44.03 8.32
CA CYS A 21 -4.71 -42.73 8.43
C CYS A 21 -3.92 -41.73 7.58
N LYS A 22 -4.45 -41.32 6.43
CA LYS A 22 -3.86 -40.23 5.66
C LYS A 22 -4.15 -38.95 6.41
N LYS A 23 -3.09 -38.23 6.80
CA LYS A 23 -3.23 -36.86 7.31
C LYS A 23 -3.84 -36.04 6.18
N ASP A 24 -4.99 -35.44 6.42
CA ASP A 24 -5.60 -34.54 5.45
C ASP A 24 -4.60 -33.42 5.14
N ASP A 25 -4.36 -33.18 3.85
CA ASP A 25 -3.52 -32.08 3.43
C ASP A 25 -4.14 -30.79 3.97
N PRO A 26 -3.36 -29.94 4.68
CA PRO A 26 -3.89 -28.68 5.16
C PRO A 26 -4.29 -27.84 3.95
N VAL A 27 -5.60 -27.76 3.69
CA VAL A 27 -6.16 -26.81 2.74
C VAL A 27 -6.04 -25.45 3.39
N TYR A 28 -4.91 -24.78 3.14
CA TYR A 28 -4.76 -23.37 3.45
C TYR A 28 -5.82 -22.64 2.63
N SER A 29 -6.82 -22.08 3.30
CA SER A 29 -7.77 -21.16 2.67
C SER A 29 -7.03 -19.86 2.38
N ILE A 30 -6.15 -19.88 1.39
CA ILE A 30 -5.49 -18.68 0.88
C ILE A 30 -6.56 -17.99 0.05
N ASN A 31 -7.04 -16.83 0.53
CA ASN A 31 -7.87 -15.97 -0.30
C ASN A 31 -7.04 -15.56 -1.52
N GLN A 32 -7.31 -16.21 -2.67
CA GLN A 32 -6.64 -15.87 -3.91
C GLN A 32 -7.24 -14.58 -4.42
N ILE A 33 -6.59 -13.47 -4.08
CA ILE A 33 -6.91 -12.18 -4.66
C ILE A 33 -6.32 -12.12 -6.07
N GLN A 34 -7.18 -11.79 -7.04
CA GLN A 34 -6.76 -11.60 -8.41
C GLN A 34 -5.96 -10.29 -8.50
N ALA A 35 -4.66 -10.37 -8.32
CA ALA A 35 -3.75 -9.24 -8.43
C ALA A 35 -3.50 -8.94 -9.91
N ASN A 36 -4.16 -7.90 -10.42
CA ASN A 36 -3.76 -7.33 -11.70
C ASN A 36 -2.44 -6.61 -11.52
N ALA A 37 -1.41 -6.99 -12.28
CA ALA A 37 -0.13 -6.29 -12.27
C ALA A 37 -0.33 -4.88 -12.85
N TYR A 38 -0.14 -3.86 -12.01
CA TYR A 38 -0.11 -2.48 -12.48
C TYR A 38 1.33 -2.07 -12.79
N ASN A 39 1.63 -1.77 -14.05
CA ASN A 39 2.88 -1.16 -14.47
C ASN A 39 2.59 0.31 -14.81
N ALA A 40 2.92 1.21 -13.87
CA ALA A 40 2.74 2.65 -14.06
C ALA A 40 3.55 3.21 -15.25
N ASN A 41 4.53 2.45 -15.76
CA ASN A 41 5.50 2.88 -16.77
C ASN A 41 6.15 4.25 -16.47
N LYS A 42 6.15 4.66 -15.20
CA LYS A 42 6.79 5.87 -14.72
C LYS A 42 8.29 5.61 -14.68
N THR A 43 9.01 6.27 -15.56
CA THR A 43 10.45 6.01 -15.78
C THR A 43 11.26 7.29 -15.70
N LYS A 44 10.61 8.45 -15.70
CA LYS A 44 11.28 9.75 -15.69
C LYS A 44 11.16 10.39 -14.32
N LEU A 45 12.31 10.71 -13.73
CA LEU A 45 12.38 11.48 -12.49
C LEU A 45 11.84 12.89 -12.75
N LYS A 46 10.98 13.38 -11.84
CA LYS A 46 10.51 14.77 -11.86
C LYS A 46 11.68 15.71 -11.58
N SER A 47 11.76 16.81 -12.33
CA SER A 47 12.61 17.94 -11.95
C SER A 47 12.10 18.60 -10.66
N PRO A 48 12.94 19.34 -9.90
CA PRO A 48 12.51 19.98 -8.66
C PRO A 48 11.28 20.87 -8.83
N SER A 49 11.22 21.65 -9.92
CA SER A 49 10.07 22.52 -10.21
C SER A 49 8.80 21.74 -10.51
N GLN A 50 8.89 20.62 -11.24
CA GLN A 50 7.76 19.71 -11.47
C GLN A 50 7.29 19.07 -10.16
N PHE A 51 8.22 18.59 -9.34
CA PHE A 51 7.91 17.99 -8.05
C PHE A 51 7.13 18.97 -7.15
N ILE A 52 7.67 20.19 -6.94
CA ILE A 52 7.04 21.21 -6.10
C ILE A 52 5.67 21.60 -6.66
N SER A 53 5.56 21.83 -7.98
CA SER A 53 4.31 22.29 -8.59
C SER A 53 3.19 21.26 -8.42
N ILE A 54 3.51 19.98 -8.64
CA ILE A 54 2.55 18.88 -8.51
C ILE A 54 2.21 18.63 -7.04
N LEU A 55 3.21 18.65 -6.15
CA LEU A 55 3.01 18.56 -4.70
C LEU A 55 2.05 19.62 -4.19
N TYR A 56 2.28 20.88 -4.57
CA TYR A 56 1.43 21.97 -4.14
C TYR A 56 0.01 21.83 -4.69
N ALA A 57 -0.15 21.44 -5.96
CA ALA A 57 -1.46 21.17 -6.53
C ALA A 57 -2.20 20.04 -5.80
N ASN A 58 -1.52 18.96 -5.44
CA ASN A 58 -2.13 17.83 -4.73
C ASN A 58 -2.52 18.18 -3.29
N LEU A 59 -1.70 18.95 -2.58
CA LEU A 59 -1.98 19.32 -1.18
C LEU A 59 -2.99 20.46 -1.06
N PHE A 60 -2.91 21.48 -1.91
CA PHE A 60 -3.71 22.71 -1.77
C PHE A 60 -4.83 22.84 -2.82
N GLN A 61 -4.91 21.91 -3.79
CA GLN A 61 -5.90 21.93 -4.87
C GLN A 61 -5.90 23.25 -5.68
N LYS A 62 -4.73 23.88 -5.79
CA LYS A 62 -4.52 25.15 -6.50
C LYS A 62 -3.10 25.23 -7.07
N ALA A 63 -2.90 26.11 -8.05
CA ALA A 63 -1.58 26.35 -8.61
C ALA A 63 -0.67 27.13 -7.65
N LEU A 64 0.62 26.79 -7.62
CA LEU A 64 1.65 27.54 -6.91
C LEU A 64 2.01 28.81 -7.68
N SER A 65 2.30 29.91 -6.97
CA SER A 65 2.75 31.14 -7.60
C SER A 65 4.16 30.98 -8.21
N ALA A 66 4.43 31.69 -9.31
CA ALA A 66 5.72 31.61 -10.00
C ALA A 66 6.89 32.04 -9.09
N ASN A 67 6.68 33.02 -8.23
CA ASN A 67 7.70 33.51 -7.29
C ASN A 67 8.03 32.44 -6.24
N GLU A 68 7.01 31.86 -5.57
CA GLU A 68 7.23 30.79 -4.59
C GLU A 68 7.88 29.56 -5.24
N LEU A 69 7.48 29.20 -6.48
CA LEU A 69 8.08 28.09 -7.20
C LEU A 69 9.60 28.26 -7.38
N VAL A 70 10.04 29.45 -7.80
CA VAL A 70 11.46 29.76 -8.00
C VAL A 70 12.23 29.72 -6.67
N GLU A 71 11.67 30.28 -5.60
CA GLU A 71 12.30 30.29 -4.28
C GLU A 71 12.49 28.88 -3.71
N ILE A 72 11.44 28.06 -3.74
CA ILE A 72 11.50 26.69 -3.23
C ILE A 72 12.42 25.83 -4.10
N THR A 73 12.41 26.02 -5.42
CA THR A 73 13.33 25.31 -6.33
C THR A 73 14.79 25.60 -5.96
N ARG A 74 15.15 26.86 -5.73
CA ARG A 74 16.50 27.24 -5.30
C ARG A 74 16.88 26.64 -3.94
N CYS A 75 15.92 26.59 -3.02
CA CYS A 75 16.11 25.93 -1.72
C CYS A 75 16.43 24.44 -1.90
N ILE A 76 15.65 23.71 -2.71
CA ILE A 76 15.90 22.29 -3.01
C ILE A 76 17.26 22.12 -3.69
N GLU A 77 17.60 22.97 -4.65
CA GLU A 77 18.87 22.89 -5.37
C GLU A 77 20.09 23.16 -4.48
N SER A 78 19.95 23.99 -3.45
CA SER A 78 21.02 24.31 -2.50
C SER A 78 21.41 23.17 -1.56
N VAL A 79 20.56 22.13 -1.45
CA VAL A 79 20.78 20.97 -0.57
C VAL A 79 21.21 19.77 -1.42
N GLY A 80 22.29 19.08 -1.03
CA GLY A 80 22.76 17.90 -1.74
C GLY A 80 21.82 16.69 -1.59
N ASP A 81 21.30 16.48 -0.38
CA ASP A 81 20.33 15.43 -0.08
C ASP A 81 18.92 15.86 -0.50
N LYS A 82 18.41 15.23 -1.56
CA LYS A 82 17.09 15.56 -2.13
C LYS A 82 15.93 14.95 -1.34
N GLU A 83 16.14 13.79 -0.71
CA GLU A 83 15.08 13.14 0.07
C GLU A 83 14.79 13.93 1.34
N LEU A 84 15.85 14.34 2.04
CA LEU A 84 15.76 15.19 3.22
C LEU A 84 15.06 16.51 2.92
N VAL A 85 15.47 17.23 1.88
CA VAL A 85 14.88 18.54 1.58
C VAL A 85 13.43 18.42 1.10
N HIS A 86 13.07 17.33 0.41
CA HIS A 86 11.67 17.05 0.07
C HIS A 86 10.82 16.83 1.32
N GLU A 87 11.30 16.06 2.29
CA GLU A 87 10.61 15.88 3.58
C GLU A 87 10.41 17.21 4.31
N VAL A 88 11.45 18.05 4.37
CA VAL A 88 11.35 19.39 4.99
C VAL A 88 10.32 20.27 4.28
N VAL A 89 10.30 20.27 2.95
CA VAL A 89 9.31 21.06 2.17
C VAL A 89 7.90 20.54 2.39
N ILE A 90 7.70 19.21 2.38
CA ILE A 90 6.39 18.58 2.64
C ILE A 90 5.92 18.92 4.05
N SER A 91 6.78 18.75 5.06
CA SER A 91 6.47 19.09 6.45
C SER A 91 6.11 20.57 6.59
N ASN A 92 6.85 21.47 5.94
CA ASN A 92 6.50 22.89 5.92
C ASN A 92 5.11 23.13 5.33
N PHE A 93 4.78 22.47 4.21
CA PHE A 93 3.46 22.60 3.58
C PHE A 93 2.34 22.03 4.45
N MET A 94 2.51 20.88 5.10
CA MET A 94 1.50 20.33 6.01
C MET A 94 1.20 21.25 7.19
N ASN A 95 2.19 22.02 7.65
CA ASN A 95 2.01 23.03 8.69
C ASN A 95 1.41 24.36 8.21
N ARG A 96 1.17 24.55 6.90
CA ARG A 96 0.54 25.76 6.36
C ARG A 96 -0.97 25.62 6.30
N ASN A 97 -1.66 26.72 6.56
CA ASN A 97 -3.11 26.79 6.37
C ASN A 97 -3.49 26.57 4.89
N GLY A 98 -4.60 25.88 4.67
CA GLY A 98 -5.19 25.67 3.33
C GLY A 98 -4.83 24.35 2.66
N VAL A 99 -4.09 23.46 3.32
CA VAL A 99 -3.97 22.07 2.87
C VAL A 99 -5.36 21.42 2.91
N THR A 100 -5.74 20.81 1.80
CA THR A 100 -7.02 20.12 1.63
C THR A 100 -6.85 18.66 2.08
N LEU A 101 -6.92 18.48 3.39
CA LEU A 101 -6.83 17.17 4.05
C LEU A 101 -8.21 16.75 4.58
N PRO A 102 -8.65 15.50 4.34
CA PRO A 102 -9.82 14.96 5.04
C PRO A 102 -9.51 14.81 6.54
N SER A 103 -10.52 14.96 7.40
CA SER A 103 -10.34 14.66 8.82
C SER A 103 -10.12 13.17 9.04
N ASP A 104 -9.46 12.80 10.14
CA ASP A 104 -9.24 11.39 10.48
C ASP A 104 -10.55 10.62 10.62
N SER A 105 -11.59 11.27 11.16
CA SER A 105 -12.94 10.68 11.23
C SER A 105 -13.54 10.43 9.85
N LEU A 106 -13.32 11.32 8.87
CA LEU A 106 -13.84 11.15 7.51
C LEU A 106 -13.10 10.02 6.78
N MET A 107 -11.76 9.98 6.91
CA MET A 107 -10.95 8.86 6.41
C MET A 107 -11.43 7.53 7.00
N ARG A 108 -11.68 7.46 8.31
CA ARG A 108 -12.10 6.24 9.00
C ARG A 108 -13.53 5.83 8.70
N ALA A 109 -14.39 6.75 8.25
CA ALA A 109 -15.75 6.44 7.83
C ALA A 109 -15.77 5.58 6.54
N ASP A 110 -14.81 5.80 5.64
CA ASP A 110 -14.66 5.01 4.41
C ASP A 110 -13.18 4.91 3.99
N LEU A 111 -12.51 3.88 4.50
CA LEU A 111 -11.09 3.64 4.20
C LEU A 111 -10.85 3.26 2.74
N GLU A 112 -11.80 2.59 2.10
CA GLU A 112 -11.66 2.14 0.72
C GLU A 112 -11.74 3.31 -0.26
N ALA A 113 -12.72 4.20 -0.08
CA ALA A 113 -12.81 5.41 -0.88
C ALA A 113 -11.59 6.32 -0.64
N PHE A 114 -11.20 6.51 0.62
CA PHE A 114 -10.05 7.34 0.97
C PHE A 114 -8.76 6.86 0.29
N ILE A 115 -8.44 5.57 0.36
CA ILE A 115 -7.19 5.06 -0.24
C ILE A 115 -7.24 5.13 -1.76
N GLU A 116 -8.39 4.82 -2.38
CA GLU A 116 -8.54 4.91 -3.83
C GLU A 116 -8.36 6.35 -4.34
N GLU A 117 -9.01 7.32 -3.70
CA GLU A 117 -8.85 8.73 -4.03
C GLU A 117 -7.41 9.22 -3.82
N THR A 118 -6.75 8.74 -2.77
CA THR A 118 -5.34 9.07 -2.49
C THR A 118 -4.41 8.54 -3.58
N TYR A 119 -4.62 7.30 -4.03
CA TYR A 119 -3.88 6.73 -5.16
C TYR A 119 -4.11 7.51 -6.46
N ARG A 120 -5.36 7.87 -6.76
CA ARG A 120 -5.68 8.69 -7.95
C ARG A 120 -5.04 10.07 -7.87
N ARG A 121 -5.06 10.71 -6.71
CA ARG A 121 -4.50 12.06 -6.49
C ARG A 121 -2.99 12.08 -6.62
N PHE A 122 -2.29 11.21 -5.89
CA PHE A 122 -0.82 11.26 -5.82
C PHE A 122 -0.15 10.47 -6.94
N TYR A 123 -0.70 9.32 -7.30
CA TYR A 123 -0.07 8.40 -8.25
C TYR A 123 -0.74 8.38 -9.62
N VAL A 124 -1.88 9.05 -9.81
CA VAL A 124 -2.59 9.12 -11.10
C VAL A 124 -2.92 7.72 -11.62
N ARG A 125 -3.38 6.85 -10.71
CA ARG A 125 -3.76 5.48 -11.02
C ARG A 125 -4.75 4.93 -10.01
N ASP A 126 -5.28 3.76 -10.36
CA ASP A 126 -6.13 2.99 -9.47
C ASP A 126 -5.27 2.10 -8.58
N ILE A 127 -5.77 1.87 -7.37
CA ILE A 127 -5.16 0.94 -6.42
C ILE A 127 -5.40 -0.50 -6.87
N THR A 128 -4.39 -1.37 -6.74
CA THR A 128 -4.54 -2.80 -7.00
C THR A 128 -5.26 -3.51 -5.85
N ALA A 129 -5.82 -4.69 -6.11
CA ALA A 129 -6.51 -5.46 -5.08
C ALA A 129 -5.59 -5.85 -3.90
N ALA A 130 -4.33 -6.16 -4.17
CA ALA A 130 -3.34 -6.49 -3.14
C ALA A 130 -2.96 -5.27 -2.27
N GLU A 131 -2.75 -4.10 -2.88
CA GLU A 131 -2.51 -2.85 -2.15
C GLU A 131 -3.71 -2.46 -1.29
N ARG A 132 -4.93 -2.62 -1.82
CA ARG A 132 -6.17 -2.36 -1.08
C ARG A 132 -6.26 -3.23 0.17
N GLU A 133 -6.09 -4.54 0.03
CA GLU A 133 -6.12 -5.45 1.18
C GLU A 133 -5.06 -5.08 2.22
N PHE A 134 -3.83 -4.78 1.78
CA PHE A 134 -2.76 -4.35 2.68
C PHE A 134 -3.14 -3.10 3.47
N PHE A 135 -3.59 -2.04 2.80
CA PHE A 135 -3.91 -0.78 3.48
C PHE A 135 -5.10 -0.91 4.43
N ILE A 136 -6.15 -1.65 4.06
CA ILE A 136 -7.28 -1.90 4.95
C ILE A 136 -6.83 -2.63 6.21
N ASN A 137 -6.04 -3.70 6.07
CA ASN A 137 -5.50 -4.41 7.22
C ASN A 137 -4.57 -3.53 8.08
N PHE A 138 -3.74 -2.71 7.43
CA PHE A 138 -2.85 -1.77 8.10
C PHE A 138 -3.60 -0.72 8.92
N PHE A 139 -4.63 -0.08 8.35
CA PHE A 139 -5.40 0.93 9.09
C PHE A 139 -6.20 0.33 10.24
N ASN A 140 -6.75 -0.87 10.07
CA ASN A 140 -7.44 -1.56 11.16
C ASN A 140 -6.50 -1.94 12.32
N ALA A 141 -5.25 -2.31 12.00
CA ALA A 141 -4.23 -2.61 13.00
C ALA A 141 -3.61 -1.35 13.65
N ASN A 142 -3.68 -0.20 12.98
CA ASN A 142 -3.02 1.05 13.39
C ASN A 142 -4.03 2.22 13.40
N PRO A 143 -4.93 2.29 14.41
CA PRO A 143 -5.99 3.29 14.45
C PRO A 143 -5.47 4.73 14.54
N ASP A 144 -4.27 4.92 15.07
CA ASP A 144 -3.65 6.24 15.30
C ASP A 144 -3.01 6.87 14.05
N VAL A 145 -2.95 6.14 12.92
CA VAL A 145 -2.40 6.69 11.67
C VAL A 145 -3.33 7.76 11.12
N SER A 146 -2.92 9.02 11.12
CA SER A 146 -3.74 10.14 10.62
C SER A 146 -3.72 10.25 9.10
N ALA A 147 -4.70 11.00 8.54
CA ALA A 147 -4.72 11.32 7.12
C ALA A 147 -3.45 12.09 6.69
N GLU A 148 -2.92 12.95 7.56
CA GLU A 148 -1.70 13.72 7.31
C GLU A 148 -0.48 12.81 7.14
N MET A 149 -0.36 11.78 7.99
CA MET A 149 0.72 10.78 7.87
C MET A 149 0.64 10.05 6.53
N VAL A 150 -0.57 9.69 6.08
CA VAL A 150 -0.78 9.02 4.80
C VAL A 150 -0.37 9.94 3.65
N TYR A 151 -0.86 11.18 3.62
CA TYR A 151 -0.53 12.12 2.53
C TYR A 151 0.97 12.43 2.49
N THR A 152 1.61 12.54 3.65
CA THR A 152 3.07 12.72 3.76
C THR A 152 3.81 11.51 3.20
N ALA A 153 3.44 10.29 3.59
CA ALA A 153 4.06 9.06 3.10
C ALA A 153 3.89 8.91 1.57
N PHE A 154 2.71 9.23 1.05
CA PHE A 154 2.45 9.16 -0.39
C PHE A 154 3.27 10.19 -1.16
N SER A 155 3.40 11.41 -0.64
CA SER A 155 4.22 12.49 -1.21
C SER A 155 5.72 12.19 -1.20
N LEU A 156 6.19 11.35 -0.28
CA LEU A 156 7.59 10.94 -0.18
C LEU A 156 7.92 9.68 -0.96
N SER A 157 6.93 8.91 -1.39
CA SER A 157 7.16 7.64 -2.07
C SER A 157 7.98 7.79 -3.35
N ASN A 158 8.78 6.75 -3.66
CA ASN A 158 9.49 6.68 -4.93
C ASN A 158 8.53 6.77 -6.11
N GLU A 159 7.35 6.14 -6.05
CA GLU A 159 6.39 6.24 -7.14
C GLU A 159 5.95 7.69 -7.41
N TYR A 160 5.82 8.50 -6.37
CA TYR A 160 5.49 9.92 -6.50
C TYR A 160 6.58 10.74 -7.17
N GLN A 161 7.84 10.34 -7.07
CA GLN A 161 8.98 11.06 -7.67
C GLN A 161 9.05 10.91 -9.20
N PHE A 162 8.34 9.93 -9.78
CA PHE A 162 8.43 9.61 -11.21
C PHE A 162 7.13 9.89 -11.97
N TYR A 163 7.24 10.09 -13.28
CA TYR A 163 6.12 10.16 -14.23
C TYR A 163 6.42 9.37 -15.51
#